data_AF-A0A850R3W4-F1
#
_entry.id   AF-A0A850R3W4-F1
#
_cell.length_a   1.000
_cell.length_b   1.000
_cell.length_c   1.000
_cell.angle_alpha   90.00
_cell.angle_beta   90.00
_cell.angle_gamma   90.00
#
_symmetry.space_group_name_H-M   'P 1'
#
loop_
_entity.id
_entity.type
_entity.pdbx_description
1 polymer ?
#
loop_
_entity_poly.entity_id
_entity_poly.type
_entity_poly.pdbx_seq_one_letter_code
_entity_poly.pdbx_strand_id
1 'polypeptide(L)'
;YKDTVEVRLQVHQTGFVLTRQGRDSHDQTDITLWVNTAQGPCRLNIKGESPICFIATENEQTAAQLLRQHNELVSWRQLELKTFNHTSVSVCYCKTIKQLSRVIELLNRNDIITYEDDIRLADRYLMERFIRGGLHFTGTAKQRKGFIDYYDVKTKSADFQPDLNLVSLDIECSEKGVLYSVGLHSKVDSRVIMVGEPQPLIDQTTPIYWVRDESQLLMALVDWFHEFDPDIVIGWNVIDFDFRLLLQRAEWNKVPFKIGRGQQNAHYRQSNQNRNQGFLTIPGRVVLDGIDTLKTATYNFRSWSLEAVSQELLGEGKQTHNVHDRMAEINEMFRHNKQALAKYNLQDCKLVTRIFEQTHLLDFA
;
A
#
# COMPACT_ATOMS: atom_id res chain seq x y z
N TYR A 1 -1.13 -47.89 4.56
CA TYR A 1 -0.53 -47.40 3.32
C TYR A 1 -1.61 -47.19 2.27
N LYS A 2 -2.15 -45.98 2.23
CA LYS A 2 -2.81 -45.44 1.03
C LYS A 2 -2.14 -44.09 0.80
N ASP A 3 -1.09 -44.12 -0.01
CA ASP A 3 -0.49 -42.92 -0.56
C ASP A 3 -1.51 -42.29 -1.52
N THR A 4 -2.28 -41.34 -1.02
CA THR A 4 -2.95 -40.37 -1.87
C THR A 4 -1.86 -39.52 -2.50
N VAL A 5 -1.48 -39.86 -3.73
CA VAL A 5 -0.72 -38.98 -4.61
C VAL A 5 -1.60 -37.74 -4.83
N GLU A 6 -1.35 -36.71 -4.04
CA GLU A 6 -1.90 -35.38 -4.27
C GLU A 6 -1.30 -34.89 -5.59
N VAL A 7 -2.03 -35.05 -6.69
CA VAL A 7 -1.65 -34.49 -7.98
C VAL A 7 -1.68 -32.97 -7.81
N ARG A 8 -0.52 -32.38 -7.53
CA ARG A 8 -0.33 -30.93 -7.47
C ARG A 8 -0.45 -30.38 -8.89
N LEU A 9 -1.68 -30.09 -9.30
CA LEU A 9 -1.94 -29.38 -10.55
C LEU A 9 -1.29 -27.99 -10.44
N GLN A 10 -0.22 -27.75 -11.21
CA GLN A 10 0.31 -26.41 -11.39
C GLN A 10 -0.70 -25.62 -12.21
N VAL A 11 -1.36 -24.67 -11.55
CA VAL A 11 -2.36 -23.82 -12.20
C VAL A 11 -1.64 -22.67 -12.88
N HIS A 12 -1.93 -22.44 -14.16
CA HIS A 12 -1.44 -21.28 -14.91
C HIS A 12 -2.43 -20.14 -14.77
N GLN A 13 -1.96 -18.99 -14.28
CA GLN A 13 -2.76 -17.80 -14.06
C GLN A 13 -2.04 -16.55 -14.56
N THR A 14 -2.81 -15.49 -14.76
CA THR A 14 -2.31 -14.16 -15.13
C THR A 14 -2.92 -13.13 -14.18
N GLY A 15 -2.18 -12.08 -13.85
CA GLY A 15 -2.69 -11.01 -13.00
C GLY A 15 -1.76 -9.80 -12.93
N PHE A 16 -2.14 -8.83 -12.11
CA PHE A 16 -1.41 -7.59 -11.88
C PHE A 16 -0.96 -7.45 -10.43
N VAL A 17 0.32 -7.18 -10.17
CA VAL A 17 0.84 -6.94 -8.81
C VAL A 17 0.27 -5.63 -8.25
N LEU A 18 -0.45 -5.72 -7.13
CA LEU A 18 -0.92 -4.55 -6.37
C LEU A 18 0.06 -4.15 -5.28
N THR A 19 0.50 -5.10 -4.47
CA THR A 19 1.44 -4.83 -3.38
C THR A 19 2.50 -5.90 -3.30
N ARG A 20 3.69 -5.51 -2.82
CA ARG A 20 4.86 -6.36 -2.71
C ARG A 20 5.58 -6.10 -1.40
N GLN A 21 6.00 -7.18 -0.75
CA GLN A 21 6.69 -7.14 0.53
C GLN A 21 7.78 -8.21 0.56
N GLY A 22 8.94 -7.87 1.10
CA GLY A 22 10.00 -8.83 1.44
C GLY A 22 10.24 -8.79 2.94
N ARG A 23 10.39 -9.95 3.57
CA ARG A 23 10.69 -10.06 5.00
C ARG A 23 11.55 -11.28 5.29
N ASP A 24 12.17 -11.27 6.46
CA ASP A 24 12.80 -12.46 7.02
C ASP A 24 11.77 -13.33 7.73
N SER A 25 11.95 -14.64 7.63
CA SER A 25 11.12 -15.67 8.21
C SER A 25 12.03 -16.81 8.66
N HIS A 26 12.34 -16.85 9.96
CA HIS A 26 13.39 -17.72 10.51
C HIS A 26 14.74 -17.47 9.81
N ASP A 27 15.38 -18.51 9.29
CA ASP A 27 16.71 -18.45 8.64
C ASP A 27 16.64 -18.29 7.11
N GLN A 28 15.50 -17.82 6.59
CA GLN A 28 15.30 -17.56 5.16
C GLN A 28 14.45 -16.31 4.94
N THR A 29 14.30 -15.94 3.68
CA THR A 29 13.43 -14.86 3.24
C THR A 29 12.08 -15.36 2.74
N ASP A 30 11.06 -14.53 2.91
CA ASP A 30 9.75 -14.67 2.28
C ASP A 30 9.43 -13.38 1.49
N ILE A 31 9.07 -13.52 0.22
CA ILE A 31 8.46 -12.47 -0.60
C ILE A 31 6.96 -12.76 -0.70
N THR A 32 6.16 -11.72 -0.45
CA THR A 32 4.71 -11.75 -0.60
C THR A 32 4.31 -10.76 -1.69
N LEU A 33 3.62 -11.25 -2.72
CA LEU A 33 2.98 -10.42 -3.75
C LEU A 33 1.48 -10.61 -3.65
N TRP A 34 0.73 -9.52 -3.52
CA TRP A 34 -0.72 -9.55 -3.75
C TRP A 34 -0.99 -9.17 -5.20
N VAL A 35 -1.77 -10.00 -5.86
CA VAL A 35 -2.01 -9.94 -7.30
C VAL A 35 -3.51 -9.92 -7.55
N ASN A 36 -3.99 -8.97 -8.35
CA ASN A 36 -5.35 -8.95 -8.88
C ASN A 36 -5.41 -9.87 -10.10
N THR A 37 -6.43 -10.72 -10.18
CA THR A 37 -6.69 -11.60 -11.33
C THR A 37 -8.15 -11.49 -11.74
N ALA A 38 -8.50 -12.02 -12.91
CA ALA A 38 -9.90 -12.10 -13.36
C ALA A 38 -10.80 -12.92 -12.41
N GLN A 39 -10.23 -13.75 -11.53
CA GLN A 39 -10.96 -14.57 -10.55
C GLN A 39 -10.97 -13.94 -9.15
N GLY A 40 -10.48 -12.71 -9.02
CA GLY A 40 -10.30 -12.01 -7.76
C GLY A 40 -8.85 -12.01 -7.26
N PRO A 41 -8.62 -11.54 -6.02
CA PRO A 41 -7.28 -11.39 -5.49
C PRO A 41 -6.63 -12.73 -5.14
N CYS A 42 -5.31 -12.81 -5.35
CA CYS A 42 -4.49 -13.90 -4.86
C CYS A 42 -3.21 -13.38 -4.20
N ARG A 43 -2.59 -14.24 -3.41
CA ARG A 43 -1.33 -13.95 -2.72
C ARG A 43 -0.27 -14.98 -3.11
N LEU A 44 0.79 -14.52 -3.75
CA LEU A 44 1.94 -15.33 -4.12
C LEU A 44 2.95 -15.32 -2.99
N ASN A 45 3.29 -16.51 -2.48
CA ASN A 45 4.25 -16.70 -1.41
C ASN A 45 5.51 -17.35 -1.99
N ILE A 46 6.57 -16.56 -2.11
CA ILE A 46 7.86 -16.98 -2.67
C ILE A 46 8.87 -17.06 -1.52
N LYS A 47 9.60 -18.16 -1.41
CA LYS A 47 10.50 -18.42 -0.28
C LYS A 47 11.92 -18.67 -0.75
N GLY A 48 12.90 -18.29 0.08
CA GLY A 48 14.29 -18.66 -0.11
C GLY A 48 15.03 -17.88 -1.20
N GLU A 49 14.51 -16.74 -1.63
CA GLU A 49 15.22 -15.82 -2.53
C GLU A 49 16.34 -15.12 -1.75
N SER A 50 17.58 -15.28 -2.18
CA SER A 50 18.73 -14.71 -1.48
C SER A 50 18.82 -13.20 -1.68
N PRO A 51 18.89 -12.39 -0.60
CA PRO A 51 19.34 -11.02 -0.69
C PRO A 51 20.81 -10.99 -1.11
N ILE A 52 21.17 -10.05 -1.99
CA ILE A 52 22.52 -9.96 -2.57
C ILE A 52 23.06 -8.53 -2.54
N CYS A 53 24.37 -8.42 -2.58
CA CYS A 53 25.10 -7.24 -3.03
C CYS A 53 26.31 -7.69 -3.85
N PHE A 54 26.88 -6.78 -4.64
CA PHE A 54 28.11 -7.03 -5.38
C PHE A 54 29.28 -6.28 -4.77
N ILE A 55 30.49 -6.80 -4.94
CA ILE A 55 31.76 -6.11 -4.65
C ILE A 55 32.73 -6.31 -5.80
N ALA A 56 33.79 -5.50 -5.88
CA ALA A 56 34.90 -5.77 -6.79
C ALA A 56 35.55 -7.13 -6.46
N THR A 57 35.82 -7.95 -7.48
CA THR A 57 36.35 -9.31 -7.29
C THR A 57 37.68 -9.33 -6.53
N GLU A 58 38.52 -8.31 -6.71
CA GLU A 58 39.78 -8.14 -5.98
C GLU A 58 39.60 -8.04 -4.45
N ASN A 59 38.43 -7.60 -3.98
CA ASN A 59 38.12 -7.47 -2.56
C ASN A 59 37.49 -8.73 -1.95
N GLU A 60 37.16 -9.75 -2.74
CA GLU A 60 36.41 -10.94 -2.28
C GLU A 60 37.13 -11.69 -1.15
N GLN A 61 38.45 -11.90 -1.27
CA GLN A 61 39.20 -12.62 -0.25
C GLN A 61 39.22 -11.87 1.07
N THR A 62 39.48 -10.55 1.02
CA THR A 62 39.48 -9.67 2.19
C THR A 62 38.10 -9.61 2.83
N ALA A 63 37.04 -9.44 2.03
CA ALA A 63 35.65 -9.44 2.48
C ALA A 63 35.28 -10.76 3.15
N ALA A 64 35.63 -11.90 2.55
CA ALA A 64 35.33 -13.22 3.09
C ALA A 64 36.03 -13.47 4.45
N GLN A 65 37.26 -13.01 4.62
CA GLN A 65 37.97 -13.10 5.90
C GLN A 65 37.30 -12.21 6.97
N LEU A 66 37.01 -10.96 6.63
CA LEU A 66 36.35 -10.00 7.52
C LEU A 66 34.98 -10.50 8.02
N LEU A 67 34.16 -11.04 7.11
CA LEU A 67 32.84 -11.57 7.44
C LEU A 67 32.93 -12.81 8.33
N ARG A 68 33.89 -13.72 8.07
CA ARG A 68 34.11 -14.89 8.93
C ARG A 68 34.51 -14.51 10.35
N GLN A 69 35.35 -13.49 10.52
CA GLN A 69 35.73 -12.99 11.84
C GLN A 69 34.54 -12.48 12.66
N HIS A 70 33.49 -12.01 11.98
CA HIS A 70 32.24 -11.52 12.58
C HIS A 70 31.11 -12.56 12.58
N ASN A 71 31.43 -13.83 12.30
CA ASN A 71 30.48 -14.94 12.21
C ASN A 71 29.37 -14.75 11.15
N GLU A 72 29.63 -13.94 10.12
CA GLU A 72 28.71 -13.77 8.99
C GLU A 72 29.03 -14.79 7.89
N LEU A 73 28.25 -15.87 7.88
CA LEU A 73 28.38 -16.92 6.87
C LEU A 73 27.57 -16.55 5.63
N VAL A 74 28.29 -16.24 4.56
CA VAL A 74 27.75 -15.89 3.23
C VAL A 74 28.28 -16.83 2.16
N SER A 75 27.62 -16.88 1.02
CA SER A 75 28.13 -17.61 -0.17
C SER A 75 28.58 -16.62 -1.23
N TRP A 76 29.70 -16.92 -1.88
CA TRP A 76 30.29 -16.07 -2.92
C TRP A 76 30.22 -16.75 -4.28
N ARG A 77 30.04 -15.94 -5.33
CA ARG A 77 30.20 -16.39 -6.71
C ARG A 77 30.77 -15.27 -7.56
N GLN A 78 31.78 -15.57 -8.36
CA GLN A 78 32.21 -14.67 -9.42
C GLN A 78 31.25 -14.77 -10.60
N LEU A 79 30.84 -13.61 -11.15
CA LEU A 79 29.94 -13.52 -12.29
C LEU A 79 30.63 -12.88 -13.49
N GLU A 80 30.12 -13.12 -14.69
CA GLU A 80 30.53 -12.42 -15.91
C GLU A 80 29.87 -11.02 -15.99
N LEU A 81 29.89 -10.29 -14.88
CA LEU A 81 29.38 -8.92 -14.74
C LEU A 81 30.53 -7.98 -14.41
N LYS A 82 30.34 -6.70 -14.73
CA LYS A 82 31.31 -5.64 -14.47
C LYS A 82 30.62 -4.39 -13.94
N THR A 83 31.35 -3.61 -13.16
CA THR A 83 30.96 -2.24 -12.84
C THR A 83 31.02 -1.34 -14.08
N PHE A 84 30.52 -0.11 -13.99
CA PHE A 84 30.64 0.89 -15.06
C PHE A 84 32.10 1.25 -15.39
N ASN A 85 33.03 1.04 -14.46
CA ASN A 85 34.47 1.22 -14.68
C ASN A 85 35.15 -0.06 -15.21
N HIS A 86 34.37 -1.03 -15.68
CA HIS A 86 34.84 -2.32 -16.19
C HIS A 86 35.56 -3.21 -15.18
N THR A 87 35.39 -2.96 -13.88
CA THR A 87 35.91 -3.83 -12.80
C THR A 87 35.05 -5.08 -12.71
N SER A 88 35.67 -6.27 -12.71
CA SER A 88 34.96 -7.53 -12.46
C SER A 88 34.35 -7.53 -11.07
N VAL A 89 33.15 -8.12 -10.95
CA VAL A 89 32.44 -8.20 -9.67
C VAL A 89 32.18 -9.64 -9.22
N SER A 90 32.11 -9.81 -7.91
CA SER A 90 31.63 -11.02 -7.26
C SER A 90 30.35 -10.71 -6.49
N VAL A 91 29.41 -11.65 -6.48
CA VAL A 91 28.16 -11.53 -5.73
C VAL A 91 28.28 -12.19 -4.36
N CYS A 92 27.80 -11.47 -3.35
CA CYS A 92 27.62 -11.95 -1.98
C CYS A 92 26.17 -12.39 -1.80
N TYR A 93 25.93 -13.67 -1.58
CA TYR A 93 24.61 -14.21 -1.25
C TYR A 93 24.44 -14.31 0.27
N CYS A 94 23.42 -13.60 0.77
CA CYS A 94 22.98 -13.68 2.16
C CYS A 94 21.74 -14.57 2.28
N LYS A 95 21.51 -15.12 3.48
CA LYS A 95 20.30 -15.90 3.78
C LYS A 95 19.09 -15.05 4.14
N THR A 96 19.33 -13.86 4.71
CA THR A 96 18.29 -12.98 5.25
C THR A 96 18.59 -11.52 4.92
N ILE A 97 17.56 -10.68 4.88
CA ILE A 97 17.65 -9.24 4.66
C ILE A 97 18.45 -8.61 5.79
N LYS A 98 18.21 -9.02 7.04
CA LYS A 98 18.99 -8.58 8.20
C LYS A 98 20.48 -8.93 8.08
N GLN A 99 20.81 -10.12 7.56
CA GLN A 99 22.20 -10.48 7.31
C GLN A 99 22.81 -9.54 6.27
N LEU A 100 22.12 -9.32 5.15
CA LEU A 100 22.61 -8.40 4.11
C LEU A 100 22.89 -7.00 4.69
N SER A 101 22.00 -6.45 5.51
CA SER A 101 22.23 -5.15 6.15
C SER A 101 23.49 -5.12 7.01
N ARG A 102 23.75 -6.17 7.80
CA ARG A 102 24.97 -6.26 8.63
C ARG A 102 26.23 -6.45 7.78
N VAL A 103 26.14 -7.24 6.70
CA VAL A 103 27.22 -7.44 5.72
C VAL A 103 27.60 -6.11 5.09
N ILE A 104 26.62 -5.36 4.57
CA ILE A 104 26.84 -4.03 3.97
C ILE A 104 27.49 -3.08 4.97
N GLU A 105 26.96 -3.00 6.19
CA GLU A 105 27.51 -2.15 7.26
C GLU A 105 28.97 -2.50 7.57
N LEU A 106 29.30 -3.79 7.66
CA LEU A 106 30.66 -4.24 7.95
C LEU A 106 31.62 -3.96 6.80
N LEU A 107 31.22 -4.25 5.56
CA LEU A 107 32.03 -4.02 4.37
C LEU A 107 32.31 -2.53 4.17
N ASN A 108 31.26 -1.69 4.24
CA ASN A 108 31.39 -0.25 4.06
C ASN A 108 32.25 0.41 5.16
N ARG A 109 32.20 -0.09 6.41
CA ARG A 109 33.08 0.38 7.50
C ARG A 109 34.55 0.05 7.30
N ASN A 110 34.86 -0.90 6.42
CA ASN A 110 36.22 -1.32 6.09
C ASN A 110 36.59 -0.92 4.65
N ASP A 111 35.96 0.14 4.13
CA ASP A 111 36.21 0.73 2.82
C ASP A 111 36.02 -0.23 1.62
N ILE A 112 35.24 -1.31 1.80
CA ILE A 112 34.85 -2.22 0.73
C ILE A 112 33.52 -1.73 0.17
N ILE A 113 33.57 -1.14 -1.03
CA ILE A 113 32.38 -0.67 -1.74
C ILE A 113 31.47 -1.84 -2.09
N THR A 114 30.20 -1.69 -1.76
CA THR A 114 29.10 -2.57 -2.16
C THR A 114 28.27 -1.92 -3.27
N TYR A 115 27.73 -2.73 -4.18
CA TYR A 115 26.88 -2.29 -5.28
C TYR A 115 25.53 -3.00 -5.24
N GLU A 116 24.50 -2.29 -5.71
CA GLU A 116 23.09 -2.72 -5.73
C GLU A 116 22.57 -3.22 -4.37
N ASP A 117 23.11 -2.65 -3.31
CA ASP A 117 22.84 -2.96 -1.92
C ASP A 117 21.56 -2.26 -1.39
N ASP A 118 21.02 -1.33 -2.19
CA ASP A 118 19.79 -0.58 -1.96
C ASP A 118 18.53 -1.23 -2.56
N ILE A 119 18.71 -2.22 -3.45
CA ILE A 119 17.60 -2.91 -4.12
C ILE A 119 16.93 -3.88 -3.16
N ARG A 120 15.66 -3.61 -2.82
CA ARG A 120 14.88 -4.46 -1.92
C ARG A 120 14.60 -5.82 -2.54
N LEU A 121 14.51 -6.85 -1.70
CA LEU A 121 14.33 -8.24 -2.12
C LEU A 121 13.14 -8.46 -3.08
N ALA A 122 11.98 -7.88 -2.79
CA ALA A 122 10.81 -8.03 -3.65
C ALA A 122 10.97 -7.28 -4.99
N ASP A 123 11.66 -6.12 -4.98
CA ASP A 123 11.96 -5.36 -6.19
C ASP A 123 12.94 -6.12 -7.08
N ARG A 124 14.01 -6.68 -6.49
CA ARG A 124 14.97 -7.58 -7.16
C ARG A 124 14.27 -8.71 -7.90
N TYR A 125 13.39 -9.44 -7.19
CA TYR A 125 12.66 -10.58 -7.75
C TYR A 125 11.84 -10.20 -8.99
N LEU A 126 11.14 -9.07 -8.96
CA LEU A 126 10.32 -8.59 -10.07
C LEU A 126 11.18 -8.05 -11.22
N MET A 127 12.20 -7.24 -10.90
CA MET A 127 13.06 -6.57 -11.87
C MET A 127 13.81 -7.57 -12.75
N GLU A 128 14.40 -8.61 -12.17
CA GLU A 128 15.14 -9.64 -12.91
C GLU A 128 14.25 -10.51 -13.81
N ARG A 129 12.93 -10.41 -13.64
CA ARG A 129 11.91 -11.09 -14.46
C ARG A 129 11.16 -10.12 -15.37
N PHE A 130 11.61 -8.87 -15.46
CA PHE A 130 11.00 -7.79 -16.23
C PHE A 130 9.51 -7.54 -15.90
N ILE A 131 9.09 -7.85 -14.67
CA ILE A 131 7.71 -7.67 -14.22
C ILE A 131 7.53 -6.22 -13.77
N ARG A 132 6.65 -5.48 -14.47
CA ARG A 132 6.33 -4.06 -14.20
C ARG A 132 4.92 -3.86 -13.63
N GLY A 133 4.19 -4.94 -13.40
CA GLY A 133 2.79 -4.93 -12.96
C GLY A 133 2.14 -6.25 -13.35
N GLY A 134 1.89 -6.43 -14.65
CA GLY A 134 1.38 -7.68 -15.20
C GLY A 134 2.37 -8.85 -15.11
N LEU A 135 1.87 -10.02 -14.72
CA LEU A 135 2.63 -11.26 -14.72
C LEU A 135 1.78 -12.50 -15.05
N HIS A 136 2.44 -13.51 -15.60
CA HIS A 136 1.97 -14.89 -15.53
C HIS A 136 2.60 -15.56 -14.32
N PHE A 137 1.84 -16.43 -13.65
CA PHE A 137 2.37 -17.25 -12.58
C PHE A 137 1.84 -18.68 -12.60
N THR A 138 2.65 -19.59 -12.07
CA THR A 138 2.24 -20.96 -11.71
C THR A 138 2.56 -21.23 -10.26
N GLY A 139 1.86 -22.18 -9.65
CA GLY A 139 2.14 -22.63 -8.30
C GLY A 139 1.10 -23.60 -7.77
N THR A 140 1.33 -24.06 -6.55
CA THR A 140 0.37 -24.87 -5.79
C THR A 140 -0.65 -23.95 -5.12
N ALA A 141 -1.91 -24.04 -5.55
CA ALA A 141 -2.99 -23.22 -5.03
C ALA A 141 -3.54 -23.74 -3.69
N LYS A 142 -3.89 -22.82 -2.79
CA LYS A 142 -4.59 -23.10 -1.54
C LYS A 142 -5.69 -22.06 -1.32
N GLN A 143 -6.95 -22.52 -1.37
CA GLN A 143 -8.09 -21.66 -1.15
C GLN A 143 -8.09 -21.05 0.25
N ARG A 144 -8.34 -19.74 0.35
CA ARG A 144 -8.60 -19.02 1.60
C ARG A 144 -9.97 -18.33 1.51
N LYS A 145 -10.42 -17.79 2.63
CA LYS A 145 -11.62 -16.94 2.65
C LYS A 145 -11.28 -15.62 1.92
N GLY A 146 -11.89 -15.39 0.76
CA GLY A 146 -11.77 -14.15 -0.01
C GLY A 146 -10.58 -14.06 -0.98
N PHE A 147 -9.64 -15.00 -0.96
CA PHE A 147 -8.49 -14.99 -1.88
C PHE A 147 -7.87 -16.39 -2.00
N ILE A 148 -6.89 -16.56 -2.90
CA ILE A 148 -6.14 -17.81 -3.08
C ILE A 148 -4.67 -17.57 -2.72
N ASP A 149 -4.10 -18.43 -1.87
CA ASP A 149 -2.65 -18.48 -1.68
C ASP A 149 -2.02 -19.36 -2.77
N TYR A 150 -0.89 -18.92 -3.32
CA TYR A 150 -0.03 -19.74 -4.16
C TYR A 150 1.34 -19.93 -3.51
N TYR A 151 1.86 -21.15 -3.62
CA TYR A 151 3.18 -21.57 -3.15
C TYR A 151 3.97 -22.21 -4.30
N ASP A 152 5.27 -22.41 -4.11
CA ASP A 152 6.17 -22.95 -5.14
C ASP A 152 6.09 -22.14 -6.45
N VAL A 153 5.99 -20.81 -6.29
CA VAL A 153 5.58 -19.90 -7.35
C VAL A 153 6.69 -19.68 -8.36
N LYS A 154 6.35 -19.77 -9.64
CA LYS A 154 7.17 -19.26 -10.74
C LYS A 154 6.44 -18.13 -11.43
N THR A 155 7.14 -17.05 -11.76
CA THR A 155 6.57 -15.88 -12.40
C THR A 155 7.36 -15.51 -13.66
N LYS A 156 6.68 -14.86 -14.60
CA LYS A 156 7.27 -14.17 -15.75
C LYS A 156 6.41 -12.94 -16.08
N SER A 157 6.98 -11.94 -16.74
CA SER A 157 6.24 -10.77 -17.20
C SER A 157 5.05 -11.15 -18.09
N ALA A 158 4.01 -10.33 -18.04
CA ALA A 158 2.84 -10.43 -18.90
C ALA A 158 2.29 -9.04 -19.19
N ASP A 159 1.72 -8.87 -20.37
CA ASP A 159 0.88 -7.72 -20.68
C ASP A 159 -0.53 -8.04 -20.18
N PHE A 160 -0.87 -7.50 -19.01
CA PHE A 160 -2.16 -7.70 -18.38
C PHE A 160 -2.67 -6.37 -17.83
N GLN A 161 -3.84 -5.94 -18.28
CA GLN A 161 -4.54 -4.78 -17.76
C GLN A 161 -5.56 -5.26 -16.72
N PRO A 162 -5.45 -4.85 -15.45
CA PRO A 162 -6.41 -5.24 -14.43
C PRO A 162 -7.71 -4.44 -14.52
N ASP A 163 -8.81 -5.03 -14.08
CA ASP A 163 -10.03 -4.31 -13.73
C ASP A 163 -10.07 -4.18 -12.21
N LEU A 164 -10.01 -2.95 -11.70
CA LEU A 164 -9.75 -2.65 -10.29
C LEU A 164 -10.93 -1.91 -9.66
N ASN A 165 -11.35 -2.39 -8.50
CA ASN A 165 -12.39 -1.73 -7.71
C ASN A 165 -11.80 -0.55 -6.93
N LEU A 166 -12.38 0.62 -7.12
CA LEU A 166 -11.93 1.89 -6.55
C LEU A 166 -12.89 2.36 -5.45
N VAL A 167 -12.35 2.89 -4.36
CA VAL A 167 -13.10 3.70 -3.40
C VAL A 167 -12.39 5.02 -3.14
N SER A 168 -13.15 6.12 -3.11
CA SER A 168 -12.72 7.39 -2.56
C SER A 168 -13.12 7.48 -1.09
N LEU A 169 -12.15 7.81 -0.23
CA LEU A 169 -12.29 7.88 1.21
C LEU A 169 -11.92 9.28 1.71
N ASP A 170 -12.74 9.80 2.62
CA ASP A 170 -12.51 11.06 3.32
C ASP A 170 -13.05 10.96 4.75
N ILE A 171 -12.37 11.57 5.73
CA ILE A 171 -12.81 11.61 7.13
C ILE A 171 -13.11 13.03 7.61
N GLU A 172 -14.11 13.14 8.48
CA GLU A 172 -14.36 14.36 9.23
C GLU A 172 -14.04 14.15 10.71
N CYS A 173 -13.37 15.11 11.33
CA CYS A 173 -12.94 15.01 12.71
C CYS A 173 -12.97 16.36 13.45
N SER A 174 -13.02 16.30 14.77
CA SER A 174 -12.82 17.47 15.64
C SER A 174 -11.42 18.07 15.49
N GLU A 175 -11.22 19.26 16.05
CA GLU A 175 -9.90 19.92 16.19
C GLU A 175 -8.83 19.06 16.89
N LYS A 176 -9.25 18.07 17.70
CA LYS A 176 -8.38 17.14 18.43
C LYS A 176 -8.21 15.80 17.70
N GLY A 177 -8.77 15.65 16.50
CA GLY A 177 -8.71 14.43 15.70
C GLY A 177 -9.70 13.33 16.11
N VAL A 178 -10.64 13.59 17.02
CA VAL A 178 -11.74 12.64 17.30
C VAL A 178 -12.63 12.53 16.06
N LEU A 179 -12.83 11.31 15.55
CA LEU A 179 -13.57 11.05 14.32
C LEU A 179 -15.07 11.30 14.50
N TYR A 180 -15.65 12.01 13.55
CA TYR A 180 -17.09 12.25 13.43
C TYR A 180 -17.71 11.34 12.36
N SER A 181 -17.07 11.23 11.19
CA SER A 181 -17.54 10.38 10.10
C SER A 181 -16.46 9.92 9.14
N VAL A 182 -16.80 8.92 8.34
CA VAL A 182 -16.02 8.45 7.18
C VAL A 182 -16.94 8.38 5.97
N GLY A 183 -16.62 9.14 4.94
CA GLY A 183 -17.24 9.10 3.63
C GLY A 183 -16.56 8.04 2.76
N LEU A 184 -17.39 7.29 2.03
CA LEU A 184 -16.95 6.23 1.13
C LEU A 184 -17.75 6.37 -0.17
N HIS A 185 -17.04 6.55 -1.29
CA HIS A 185 -17.67 6.63 -2.60
C HIS A 185 -17.02 5.67 -3.59
N SER A 186 -17.81 4.74 -4.12
CA SER A 186 -17.43 3.77 -5.14
C SER A 186 -18.60 3.50 -6.08
N LYS A 187 -18.37 2.70 -7.13
CA LYS A 187 -19.42 2.25 -8.05
C LYS A 187 -20.42 1.29 -7.39
N VAL A 188 -19.97 0.50 -6.42
CA VAL A 188 -20.77 -0.56 -5.77
C VAL A 188 -21.43 -0.12 -4.48
N ASP A 189 -20.87 0.91 -3.84
CA ASP A 189 -21.41 1.49 -2.61
C ASP A 189 -20.98 2.95 -2.43
N SER A 190 -21.90 3.77 -1.93
CA SER A 190 -21.67 5.18 -1.65
C SER A 190 -22.42 5.57 -0.38
N ARG A 191 -21.71 5.79 0.72
CA ARG A 191 -22.31 6.08 2.03
C ARG A 191 -21.40 6.88 2.94
N VAL A 192 -21.95 7.31 4.07
CA VAL A 192 -21.20 7.88 5.20
C VAL A 192 -21.41 7.02 6.44
N ILE A 193 -20.33 6.62 7.11
CA ILE A 193 -20.39 6.05 8.46
C ILE A 193 -20.33 7.23 9.45
N MET A 194 -21.38 7.45 10.24
CA MET A 194 -21.53 8.66 11.07
C MET A 194 -21.71 8.31 12.54
N VAL A 195 -20.92 8.94 13.41
CA VAL A 195 -21.11 8.84 14.87
C VAL A 195 -22.36 9.60 15.29
N GLY A 196 -23.33 8.90 15.88
CA GLY A 196 -24.55 9.49 16.41
C GLY A 196 -25.73 8.52 16.44
N GLU A 197 -26.83 9.01 17.00
CA GLU A 197 -28.10 8.28 16.97
C GLU A 197 -28.72 8.30 15.57
N PRO A 198 -29.39 7.22 15.14
CA PRO A 198 -30.13 7.19 13.89
C PRO A 198 -31.15 8.32 13.78
N GLN A 199 -31.15 8.99 12.62
CA GLN A 199 -32.09 10.05 12.29
C GLN A 199 -32.83 9.70 11.00
N PRO A 200 -34.11 10.10 10.86
CA PRO A 200 -34.81 9.99 9.58
C PRO A 200 -34.03 10.72 8.47
N LEU A 201 -33.69 10.02 7.40
CA LEU A 201 -32.96 10.62 6.27
C LEU A 201 -33.80 11.71 5.60
N ILE A 202 -33.25 12.92 5.54
CA ILE A 202 -33.84 14.06 4.83
C ILE A 202 -33.53 13.96 3.33
N ASP A 203 -32.37 13.42 2.97
CA ASP A 203 -31.86 13.28 1.60
C ASP A 203 -31.47 11.82 1.34
N GLN A 204 -32.19 11.15 0.43
CA GLN A 204 -31.90 9.75 0.08
C GLN A 204 -30.63 9.59 -0.76
N THR A 205 -30.06 10.68 -1.29
CA THR A 205 -28.83 10.65 -2.11
C THR A 205 -27.55 10.53 -1.29
N THR A 206 -27.66 10.65 0.04
CA THR A 206 -26.56 10.47 1.00
C THR A 206 -26.93 9.38 2.01
N PRO A 207 -26.72 8.09 1.70
CA PRO A 207 -26.92 7.01 2.65
C PRO A 207 -26.02 7.17 3.87
N ILE A 208 -26.58 7.04 5.08
CA ILE A 208 -25.85 7.16 6.34
C ILE A 208 -25.96 5.84 7.11
N TYR A 209 -24.81 5.29 7.49
CA TYR A 209 -24.69 4.18 8.44
C TYR A 209 -24.34 4.74 9.82
N TRP A 210 -25.32 4.76 10.72
CA TRP A 210 -25.18 5.33 12.05
C TRP A 210 -24.48 4.37 13.02
N VAL A 211 -23.54 4.90 13.79
CA VAL A 211 -22.81 4.16 14.83
C VAL A 211 -22.74 4.97 16.12
N ARG A 212 -22.79 4.29 17.28
CA ARG A 212 -22.90 4.97 18.58
C ARG A 212 -21.69 5.84 18.95
N ASP A 213 -20.49 5.45 18.54
CA ASP A 213 -19.23 6.04 18.99
C ASP A 213 -18.10 5.82 17.96
N GLU A 214 -16.96 6.46 18.20
CA GLU A 214 -15.77 6.39 17.34
C GLU A 214 -15.20 4.96 17.21
N SER A 215 -15.27 4.15 18.27
CA SER A 215 -14.79 2.77 18.23
C SER A 215 -15.61 1.93 17.25
N GLN A 216 -16.93 2.09 17.27
CA GLN A 216 -17.82 1.45 16.31
C GLN A 216 -17.68 2.00 14.89
N LEU A 217 -17.34 3.28 14.72
CA LEU A 217 -17.01 3.84 13.40
C LEU A 217 -15.80 3.11 12.78
N LEU A 218 -14.74 2.92 13.57
CA LEU A 218 -13.54 2.22 13.12
C LEU A 218 -13.82 0.74 12.80
N MET A 219 -14.62 0.07 13.63
CA MET A 219 -15.05 -1.33 13.36
C MET A 219 -15.89 -1.42 12.08
N ALA A 220 -16.88 -0.54 11.92
CA ALA A 220 -17.72 -0.49 10.73
C ALA A 220 -16.92 -0.21 9.46
N LEU A 221 -15.87 0.63 9.53
CA LEU A 221 -14.97 0.85 8.41
C LEU A 221 -14.17 -0.42 8.07
N VAL A 222 -13.66 -1.15 9.07
CA VAL A 222 -12.98 -2.44 8.82
C VAL A 222 -13.92 -3.44 8.16
N ASP A 223 -15.16 -3.55 8.65
CA ASP A 223 -16.18 -4.43 8.09
C ASP A 223 -16.51 -4.05 6.64
N TRP A 224 -16.64 -2.74 6.35
CA TRP A 224 -16.87 -2.24 5.01
C TRP A 224 -15.75 -2.65 4.03
N PHE A 225 -14.48 -2.53 4.44
CA PHE A 225 -13.35 -2.99 3.62
C PHE A 225 -13.35 -4.50 3.37
N HIS A 226 -13.88 -5.30 4.29
CA HIS A 226 -13.99 -6.76 4.12
C HIS A 226 -15.18 -7.17 3.25
N GLU A 227 -16.25 -6.38 3.29
CA GLU A 227 -17.46 -6.61 2.48
C GLU A 227 -17.25 -6.20 1.02
N PHE A 228 -16.75 -4.99 0.78
CA PHE A 228 -16.64 -4.41 -0.57
C PHE A 228 -15.28 -4.65 -1.25
N ASP A 229 -14.27 -5.06 -0.48
CA ASP A 229 -12.92 -5.44 -0.95
C ASP A 229 -12.30 -4.57 -2.08
N PRO A 230 -12.18 -3.23 -1.91
CA PRO A 230 -11.61 -2.36 -2.95
C PRO A 230 -10.13 -2.66 -3.21
N ASP A 231 -9.72 -2.67 -4.48
CA ASP A 231 -8.31 -2.81 -4.85
C ASP A 231 -7.53 -1.51 -4.64
N ILE A 232 -8.18 -0.37 -4.86
CA ILE A 232 -7.58 0.97 -4.80
C ILE A 232 -8.38 1.86 -3.86
N VAL A 233 -7.68 2.59 -3.00
CA VAL A 233 -8.22 3.70 -2.21
C VAL A 233 -7.63 5.01 -2.74
N ILE A 234 -8.49 5.97 -3.06
CA ILE A 234 -8.12 7.35 -3.37
C ILE A 234 -8.64 8.29 -2.28
N GLY A 235 -8.06 9.47 -2.20
CA GLY A 235 -8.51 10.56 -1.33
C GLY A 235 -7.60 11.77 -1.52
N TRP A 236 -7.79 12.80 -0.71
CA TRP A 236 -7.04 14.05 -0.83
C TRP A 236 -6.18 14.30 0.40
N ASN A 237 -4.85 14.20 0.28
CA ASN A 237 -3.95 14.07 1.43
C ASN A 237 -4.26 12.80 2.28
N VAL A 238 -4.79 11.75 1.65
CA VAL A 238 -5.33 10.54 2.27
C VAL A 238 -4.30 9.73 3.05
N ILE A 239 -3.04 9.76 2.63
CA ILE A 239 -1.96 9.02 3.31
C ILE A 239 -1.57 9.72 4.60
N ASP A 240 -1.28 11.01 4.52
CA ASP A 240 -0.70 11.80 5.60
C ASP A 240 -1.74 12.49 6.49
N PHE A 241 -3.01 12.53 6.08
CA PHE A 241 -4.13 12.96 6.92
C PHE A 241 -5.01 11.77 7.32
N ASP A 242 -5.83 11.26 6.40
CA ASP A 242 -6.90 10.30 6.72
C ASP A 242 -6.36 9.01 7.36
N PHE A 243 -5.50 8.28 6.65
CA PHE A 243 -4.98 7.01 7.15
C PHE A 243 -4.07 7.16 8.36
N ARG A 244 -3.28 8.25 8.43
CA ARG A 244 -2.48 8.56 9.61
C ARG A 244 -3.37 8.73 10.84
N LEU A 245 -4.45 9.51 10.72
CA LEU A 245 -5.38 9.73 11.82
C LEU A 245 -6.18 8.46 12.14
N LEU A 246 -6.71 7.75 11.15
CA LEU A 246 -7.44 6.49 11.33
C LEU A 246 -6.61 5.47 12.11
N LEU A 247 -5.33 5.30 11.78
CA LEU A 247 -4.44 4.39 12.49
C LEU A 247 -4.18 4.83 13.94
N GLN A 248 -3.96 6.13 14.16
CA GLN A 248 -3.77 6.68 15.51
C GLN A 248 -5.03 6.51 16.37
N ARG A 249 -6.21 6.78 15.81
CA ARG A 249 -7.49 6.64 16.51
C ARG A 249 -7.87 5.18 16.73
N ALA A 250 -7.50 4.29 15.82
CA ALA A 250 -7.64 2.85 16.02
C ALA A 250 -6.80 2.32 17.17
N GLU A 251 -5.53 2.75 17.27
CA GLU A 251 -4.68 2.43 18.41
C GLU A 251 -5.26 2.99 19.72
N TRP A 252 -5.67 4.25 19.73
CA TRP A 252 -6.31 4.90 20.90
C TRP A 252 -7.55 4.15 21.39
N ASN A 253 -8.40 3.72 20.46
CA ASN A 253 -9.64 2.97 20.76
C ASN A 253 -9.42 1.45 20.91
N LYS A 254 -8.16 0.96 20.81
CA LYS A 254 -7.80 -0.46 20.86
C LYS A 254 -8.55 -1.31 19.82
N VAL A 255 -8.84 -0.73 18.66
CA VAL A 255 -9.48 -1.42 17.52
C VAL A 255 -8.39 -1.95 16.59
N PRO A 256 -8.33 -3.27 16.31
CA PRO A 256 -7.41 -3.81 15.32
C PRO A 256 -7.79 -3.34 13.91
N PHE A 257 -7.08 -2.38 13.35
CA PHE A 257 -7.38 -1.79 12.04
C PHE A 257 -6.90 -2.68 10.87
N LYS A 258 -7.53 -3.85 10.75
CA LYS A 258 -7.17 -4.95 9.83
C LYS A 258 -7.81 -4.80 8.45
N ILE A 259 -7.65 -3.64 7.82
CA ILE A 259 -8.25 -3.36 6.50
C ILE A 259 -7.50 -4.03 5.33
N GLY A 260 -6.29 -4.54 5.55
CA GLY A 260 -5.54 -5.30 4.54
C GLY A 260 -6.16 -6.66 4.26
N ARG A 261 -6.03 -7.13 3.01
CA ARG A 261 -6.50 -8.45 2.59
C ARG A 261 -5.87 -9.55 3.44
N GLY A 262 -6.63 -10.61 3.70
CA GLY A 262 -6.25 -11.64 4.67
C GLY A 262 -6.26 -11.16 6.13
N GLN A 263 -7.04 -10.13 6.43
CA GLN A 263 -7.16 -9.50 7.77
C GLN A 263 -5.80 -9.03 8.32
N GLN A 264 -4.97 -8.48 7.44
CA GLN A 264 -3.67 -7.94 7.79
C GLN A 264 -3.80 -6.46 8.20
N ASN A 265 -2.93 -6.01 9.12
CA ASN A 265 -2.91 -4.62 9.54
C ASN A 265 -2.42 -3.71 8.41
N ALA A 266 -2.98 -2.51 8.34
CA ALA A 266 -2.34 -1.40 7.65
C ALA A 266 -1.15 -0.88 8.48
N HIS A 267 -0.11 -0.43 7.81
CA HIS A 267 1.12 0.06 8.43
C HIS A 267 1.48 1.43 7.88
N TYR A 268 1.58 2.43 8.74
CA TYR A 268 2.12 3.74 8.43
C TYR A 268 3.51 3.88 9.03
N ARG A 269 4.45 4.42 8.26
CA ARG A 269 5.79 4.76 8.72
C ARG A 269 6.12 6.19 8.30
N GLN A 270 6.56 7.01 9.25
CA GLN A 270 7.06 8.34 8.96
C GLN A 270 8.39 8.28 8.18
N SER A 271 8.55 9.14 7.17
CA SER A 271 9.83 9.31 6.50
C SER A 271 10.89 9.89 7.44
N ASN A 272 12.10 9.35 7.36
CA ASN A 272 13.26 9.86 8.09
C ASN A 272 13.80 11.18 7.48
N GLN A 273 13.49 11.46 6.21
CA GLN A 273 13.98 12.64 5.50
C GLN A 273 12.99 13.81 5.57
N ASN A 274 11.68 13.53 5.52
CA ASN A 274 10.64 14.54 5.56
C ASN A 274 9.57 14.18 6.60
N ARG A 275 9.51 14.96 7.69
CA ARG A 275 8.53 14.74 8.78
C ARG A 275 7.07 14.97 8.36
N ASN A 276 6.83 15.55 7.19
CA ASN A 276 5.50 15.75 6.66
C ASN A 276 5.09 14.65 5.67
N GLN A 277 5.93 13.65 5.40
CA GLN A 277 5.66 12.58 4.45
C GLN A 277 5.73 11.21 5.11
N GLY A 278 4.67 10.43 4.96
CA GLY A 278 4.56 9.06 5.41
C GLY A 278 4.58 8.06 4.27
N PHE A 279 4.81 6.80 4.65
CA PHE A 279 4.63 5.64 3.77
C PHE A 279 3.57 4.75 4.38
N LEU A 280 2.47 4.55 3.64
CA LEU A 280 1.39 3.66 4.01
C LEU A 280 1.50 2.35 3.24
N THR A 281 1.26 1.23 3.92
CA THR A 281 1.14 -0.08 3.30
C THR A 281 -0.12 -0.75 3.80
N ILE A 282 -1.01 -1.09 2.88
CA ILE A 282 -2.19 -1.90 3.15
C ILE A 282 -2.05 -3.18 2.33
N PRO A 283 -1.79 -4.35 2.95
CA PRO A 283 -1.57 -5.58 2.19
C PRO A 283 -2.70 -5.87 1.20
N GLY A 284 -2.36 -5.96 -0.08
CA GLY A 284 -3.30 -6.26 -1.16
C GLY A 284 -4.16 -5.11 -1.66
N ARG A 285 -3.91 -3.88 -1.20
CA ARG A 285 -4.59 -2.67 -1.68
C ARG A 285 -3.59 -1.57 -2.01
N VAL A 286 -3.86 -0.80 -3.06
CA VAL A 286 -3.07 0.38 -3.43
C VAL A 286 -3.76 1.62 -2.85
N VAL A 287 -2.96 2.58 -2.38
CA VAL A 287 -3.47 3.89 -1.96
C VAL A 287 -2.84 4.95 -2.84
N LEU A 288 -3.65 5.75 -3.51
CA LEU A 288 -3.21 6.84 -4.38
C LEU A 288 -3.68 8.16 -3.77
N ASP A 289 -2.72 8.97 -3.32
CA ASP A 289 -3.00 10.30 -2.82
C ASP A 289 -3.21 11.29 -3.97
N GLY A 290 -4.35 12.00 -3.98
CA GLY A 290 -4.68 12.89 -5.09
C GLY A 290 -3.65 14.00 -5.33
N ILE A 291 -3.08 14.58 -4.27
CA ILE A 291 -2.10 15.67 -4.40
C ILE A 291 -0.80 15.11 -5.00
N ASP A 292 -0.28 14.03 -4.42
CA ASP A 292 0.98 13.45 -4.87
C ASP A 292 0.86 12.87 -6.29
N THR A 293 -0.25 12.19 -6.60
CA THR A 293 -0.48 11.60 -7.93
C THR A 293 -0.56 12.68 -9.00
N LEU A 294 -1.25 13.81 -8.75
CA LEU A 294 -1.29 14.95 -9.67
C LEU A 294 0.09 15.59 -9.87
N LYS A 295 0.87 15.76 -8.80
CA LYS A 295 2.25 16.28 -8.91
C LYS A 295 3.14 15.34 -9.73
N THR A 296 3.03 14.03 -9.53
CA THR A 296 3.76 13.03 -10.32
C THR A 296 3.34 13.06 -11.78
N ALA A 297 2.04 13.27 -12.06
CA ALA A 297 1.50 13.52 -13.40
C ALA A 297 1.79 14.93 -13.93
N THR A 298 2.67 15.71 -13.28
CA THR A 298 3.16 17.04 -13.69
C THR A 298 2.13 18.17 -13.72
N TYR A 299 0.98 18.00 -13.06
CA TYR A 299 0.02 19.09 -12.86
C TYR A 299 0.57 20.13 -11.87
N ASN A 300 0.14 21.38 -12.04
CA ASN A 300 0.54 22.46 -11.15
C ASN A 300 -0.65 23.38 -10.86
N PHE A 301 -0.87 23.68 -9.58
CA PHE A 301 -1.96 24.53 -9.10
C PHE A 301 -1.40 25.59 -8.15
N ARG A 302 -2.09 26.73 -8.06
CA ARG A 302 -1.73 27.79 -7.10
C ARG A 302 -1.93 27.35 -5.65
N SER A 303 -2.93 26.50 -5.42
CA SER A 303 -3.24 25.88 -4.13
C SER A 303 -3.58 24.42 -4.38
N TRP A 304 -3.11 23.55 -3.49
CA TRP A 304 -3.39 22.11 -3.52
C TRP A 304 -4.56 21.72 -2.60
N SER A 305 -5.36 22.68 -2.13
CA SER A 305 -6.61 22.35 -1.43
C SER A 305 -7.62 21.72 -2.40
N LEU A 306 -8.43 20.79 -1.91
CA LEU A 306 -9.42 20.09 -2.73
C LEU A 306 -10.34 21.09 -3.43
N GLU A 307 -10.77 22.15 -2.74
CA GLU A 307 -11.65 23.17 -3.29
C GLU A 307 -10.99 23.96 -4.42
N ALA A 308 -9.71 24.30 -4.30
CA ALA A 308 -9.01 25.06 -5.34
C ALA A 308 -8.84 24.22 -6.60
N VAL A 309 -8.45 22.96 -6.44
CA VAL A 309 -8.25 22.05 -7.57
C VAL A 309 -9.59 21.64 -8.19
N SER A 310 -10.63 21.38 -7.40
CA SER A 310 -11.96 21.09 -7.94
C SER A 310 -12.54 22.28 -8.69
N GLN A 311 -12.30 23.50 -8.21
CA GLN A 311 -12.78 24.71 -8.89
C GLN A 311 -12.05 24.91 -10.23
N GLU A 312 -10.75 24.68 -10.26
CA GLU A 312 -9.93 24.83 -11.47
C GLU A 312 -10.23 23.74 -12.52
N LEU A 313 -10.39 22.48 -12.08
CA LEU A 313 -10.59 21.35 -12.99
C LEU A 313 -12.06 21.09 -13.36
N LEU A 314 -12.98 21.27 -12.42
CA LEU A 314 -14.39 20.87 -12.56
C LEU A 314 -15.35 22.07 -12.61
N GLY A 315 -14.88 23.28 -12.28
CA GLY A 315 -15.74 24.45 -12.10
C GLY A 315 -16.58 24.40 -10.83
N GLU A 316 -16.28 23.48 -9.90
CA GLU A 316 -17.04 23.25 -8.67
C GLU A 316 -16.25 23.62 -7.42
N GLY A 317 -16.90 24.34 -6.51
CA GLY A 317 -16.30 24.79 -5.25
C GLY A 317 -17.03 26.01 -4.72
N LYS A 318 -16.95 26.25 -3.41
CA LYS A 318 -17.40 27.52 -2.80
C LYS A 318 -16.25 28.53 -2.81
N GLN A 319 -16.57 29.82 -2.79
CA GLN A 319 -15.57 30.86 -2.49
C GLN A 319 -14.98 30.63 -1.10
N THR A 320 -13.66 30.80 -0.99
CA THR A 320 -12.82 30.42 0.15
C THR A 320 -13.33 30.93 1.50
N HIS A 321 -13.59 30.01 2.44
CA HIS A 321 -13.66 30.30 3.87
C HIS A 321 -12.27 30.07 4.52
N ASN A 322 -11.94 30.79 5.59
CA ASN A 322 -10.69 30.56 6.31
C ASN A 322 -10.73 29.16 6.99
N VAL A 323 -9.57 28.51 7.20
CA VAL A 323 -9.47 27.18 7.82
C VAL A 323 -10.14 27.15 9.21
N HIS A 324 -10.00 28.24 9.98
CA HIS A 324 -10.66 28.36 11.28
C HIS A 324 -12.18 28.36 11.17
N ASP A 325 -12.72 29.03 10.15
CA ASP A 325 -14.15 29.07 9.88
C ASP A 325 -14.65 27.68 9.45
N ARG A 326 -13.88 26.97 8.61
CA ARG A 326 -14.20 25.59 8.18
C ARG A 326 -14.27 24.62 9.37
N MET A 327 -13.32 24.67 10.29
CA MET A 327 -13.33 23.81 11.48
C MET A 327 -14.51 24.13 12.41
N ALA A 328 -14.86 25.41 12.58
CA ALA A 328 -16.05 25.81 13.34
C ALA A 328 -17.34 25.29 12.69
N GLU A 329 -17.46 25.39 11.37
CA GLU A 329 -18.59 24.88 10.59
C GLU A 329 -18.73 23.35 10.71
N ILE A 330 -17.64 22.59 10.59
CA ILE A 330 -17.65 21.13 10.76
C ILE A 330 -18.15 20.75 12.16
N ASN A 331 -17.65 21.41 13.21
CA ASN A 331 -18.08 21.16 14.57
C ASN A 331 -19.55 21.55 14.81
N GLU A 332 -20.01 22.64 14.21
CA GLU A 332 -21.42 23.08 14.26
C GLU A 332 -22.33 22.06 13.56
N MET A 333 -21.97 21.64 12.34
CA MET A 333 -22.71 20.59 11.62
C MET A 333 -22.72 19.29 12.42
N PHE A 334 -21.62 18.85 13.01
CA PHE A 334 -21.63 17.63 13.82
C PHE A 334 -22.56 17.72 15.03
N ARG A 335 -22.64 18.88 15.69
CA ARG A 335 -23.49 19.08 16.87
C ARG A 335 -24.97 19.23 16.52
N HIS A 336 -25.27 19.97 15.46
CA HIS A 336 -26.63 20.45 15.19
C HIS A 336 -27.23 19.91 13.89
N ASN A 337 -26.42 19.43 12.94
CA ASN A 337 -26.88 18.94 11.64
C ASN A 337 -25.96 17.88 11.02
N LYS A 338 -25.92 16.68 11.61
CA LYS A 338 -25.06 15.57 11.16
C LYS A 338 -25.34 15.13 9.73
N GLN A 339 -26.57 15.29 9.24
CA GLN A 339 -26.90 14.96 7.85
C GLN A 339 -26.27 15.96 6.86
N ALA A 340 -26.15 17.23 7.22
CA ALA A 340 -25.40 18.20 6.43
C ALA A 340 -23.90 17.86 6.41
N LEU A 341 -23.32 17.46 7.55
CA LEU A 341 -21.93 16.98 7.60
C LEU A 341 -21.73 15.73 6.73
N ALA A 342 -22.64 14.77 6.78
CA ALA A 342 -22.57 13.59 5.92
C ALA A 342 -22.62 13.94 4.44
N LYS A 343 -23.50 14.88 4.05
CA LYS A 343 -23.57 15.35 2.67
C LYS A 343 -22.27 16.03 2.24
N TYR A 344 -21.66 16.81 3.12
CA TYR A 344 -20.38 17.47 2.90
C TYR A 344 -19.24 16.44 2.71
N ASN A 345 -19.06 15.54 3.67
CA ASN A 345 -18.03 14.48 3.64
C ASN A 345 -18.15 13.58 2.39
N LEU A 346 -19.37 13.19 2.01
CA LEU A 346 -19.59 12.39 0.79
C LEU A 346 -19.34 13.20 -0.49
N GLN A 347 -19.58 14.52 -0.47
CA GLN A 347 -19.29 15.39 -1.60
C GLN A 347 -17.78 15.47 -1.86
N ASP A 348 -16.95 15.57 -0.81
CA ASP A 348 -15.49 15.59 -0.96
C ASP A 348 -14.99 14.27 -1.58
N CYS A 349 -15.51 13.12 -1.16
CA CYS A 349 -15.22 11.83 -1.80
C CYS A 349 -15.55 11.82 -3.30
N LYS A 350 -16.72 12.38 -3.68
CA LYS A 350 -17.18 12.48 -5.07
C LYS A 350 -16.32 13.42 -5.90
N LEU A 351 -15.89 14.55 -5.34
CA LEU A 351 -15.00 15.50 -6.00
C LEU A 351 -13.66 14.84 -6.33
N VAL A 352 -13.06 14.13 -5.38
CA VAL A 352 -11.80 13.40 -5.62
C VAL A 352 -11.96 12.38 -6.74
N THR A 353 -13.05 11.60 -6.72
CA THR A 353 -13.34 10.61 -7.79
C THR A 353 -13.38 11.27 -9.16
N ARG A 354 -14.10 12.40 -9.28
CA ARG A 354 -14.22 13.14 -10.53
C ARG A 354 -12.93 13.82 -10.98
N ILE A 355 -12.10 14.26 -10.04
CA ILE A 355 -10.75 14.76 -10.35
C ILE A 355 -9.94 13.64 -10.99
N PHE A 356 -9.90 12.44 -10.37
CA PHE A 356 -9.19 11.27 -10.91
C PHE A 356 -9.70 10.88 -12.30
N GLU A 357 -11.01 10.91 -12.53
CA GLU A 357 -11.62 10.65 -13.84
C GLU A 357 -11.23 11.71 -14.89
N GLN A 358 -11.35 13.00 -14.56
CA GLN A 358 -11.06 14.11 -15.47
C GLN A 358 -9.58 14.18 -15.87
N THR A 359 -8.69 13.71 -14.99
CA THR A 359 -7.23 13.79 -15.18
C THR A 359 -6.60 12.45 -15.56
N HIS A 360 -7.40 11.38 -15.70
CA HIS A 360 -6.96 10.02 -16.03
C HIS A 360 -5.84 9.49 -15.11
N LEU A 361 -5.84 9.90 -13.83
CA LEU A 361 -4.75 9.57 -12.90
C LEU A 361 -4.63 8.07 -12.63
N LEU A 362 -5.75 7.34 -12.70
CA LEU A 362 -5.75 5.90 -12.50
C LEU A 362 -5.04 5.17 -13.64
N ASP A 363 -5.17 5.66 -14.88
CA ASP A 363 -4.50 5.06 -16.05
C ASP A 363 -3.00 5.42 -16.09
N PHE A 364 -2.65 6.58 -15.52
CA PHE A 364 -1.27 7.05 -15.39
C PHE A 364 -0.47 6.30 -14.31
N ALA A 365 -1.10 6.03 -13.16
CA ALA A 365 -0.48 5.40 -11.99
C ALA A 365 -0.28 3.88 -12.19
#